data_AF-K1RVW5-F1
#
_entry.id   AF-K1RVW5-F1
#
_cell.length_a   1.000
_cell.length_b   1.000
_cell.length_c   1.000
_cell.angle_alpha   90.00
_cell.angle_beta   90.00
_cell.angle_gamma   90.00
#
_symmetry.space_group_name_H-M   'P 1'
#
loop_
_entity.id
_entity.type
_entity.pdbx_description
1 polymer ?
#
loop_
_entity_poly.entity_id
_entity_poly.type
_entity_poly.pdbx_seq_one_letter_code
_entity_poly.pdbx_strand_id
1 'polypeptide(L)' 'MKLSQFKFKLPEEKIALHPTKYRDESRLLVLHRKTGEIEHKMFKDVLDYFDDKDVFIFN' A
#
# COMPACT_ATOMS: atom_id res chain seq x y z
N MET A 1 -5.99 -17.88 -17.35
CA MET A 1 -6.59 -17.43 -16.08
C MET A 1 -7.90 -16.74 -16.38
N LYS A 2 -8.92 -16.87 -15.51
CA LYS A 2 -10.22 -16.21 -15.74
C LYS A 2 -10.23 -14.85 -15.02
N LEU A 3 -10.70 -13.80 -15.70
CA LEU A 3 -10.84 -12.45 -15.12
C LEU A 3 -11.62 -12.43 -13.79
N SER A 4 -12.54 -13.37 -13.62
CA SER A 4 -13.32 -13.52 -12.38
C SER A 4 -12.46 -13.79 -11.14
N GLN A 5 -11.24 -14.32 -11.28
CA GLN A 5 -10.34 -14.61 -10.15
C GLN A 5 -9.78 -13.34 -9.49
N PHE A 6 -9.91 -12.18 -10.13
CA PHE A 6 -9.43 -10.88 -9.63
C PHE A 6 -10.57 -9.94 -9.21
N LYS A 7 -11.82 -10.41 -9.25
CA LYS A 7 -12.96 -9.61 -8.79
C LYS A 7 -13.01 -9.58 -7.27
N PHE A 8 -13.07 -8.39 -6.70
CA PHE A 8 -13.32 -8.16 -5.28
C PHE A 8 -14.44 -7.13 -5.10
N LYS A 9 -15.05 -7.10 -3.91
CA LYS A 9 -16.06 -6.09 -3.59
C LYS A 9 -15.37 -4.80 -3.17
N LEU A 10 -15.54 -3.74 -3.94
CA LEU A 10 -15.02 -2.41 -3.64
C LEU A 10 -16.21 -1.45 -3.43
N PRO A 11 -16.50 -1.04 -2.19
CA PRO A 11 -17.48 0.00 -1.92
C PRO A 11 -17.06 1.33 -2.56
N GLU A 12 -17.98 2.01 -3.24
CA GLU A 12 -17.69 3.29 -3.92
C GLU A 12 -17.22 4.38 -2.95
N GLU A 13 -17.75 4.39 -1.72
CA GLU A 13 -17.34 5.28 -0.63
C GLU A 13 -15.86 5.14 -0.22
N LYS A 14 -15.22 4.01 -0.56
CA LYS A 14 -13.79 3.77 -0.29
C LYS A 14 -12.88 4.15 -1.46
N ILE A 15 -13.45 4.66 -2.55
CA ILE A 15 -12.70 5.20 -3.69
C ILE A 15 -12.39 6.66 -3.39
N ALA A 16 -11.11 6.98 -3.19
CA ALA A 16 -10.69 8.36 -2.95
C ALA A 16 -10.92 9.22 -4.20
N LEU A 17 -11.69 10.30 -4.08
CA LEU A 17 -11.92 11.27 -5.16
C LEU A 17 -10.80 12.30 -5.26
N HIS A 18 -10.14 12.60 -4.14
CA HIS A 18 -9.05 13.54 -4.02
C HIS A 18 -7.94 12.97 -3.13
N PRO A 19 -6.67 13.35 -3.36
CA PRO A 19 -5.57 12.97 -2.48
C PRO A 19 -5.71 13.63 -1.11
N THR A 20 -5.03 13.08 -0.10
CA THR A 20 -4.88 13.73 1.20
C THR A 20 -4.13 15.06 1.08
N LYS A 21 -4.39 16.00 1.99
CA LYS A 21 -3.74 17.32 2.00
C LYS A 21 -2.21 17.21 2.10
N TYR A 22 -1.74 16.28 2.93
CA TYR A 22 -0.34 15.89 3.04
C TYR A 22 -0.20 14.46 2.51
N ARG A 23 0.69 14.26 1.52
CA ARG A 23 0.80 12.98 0.80
C ARG A 23 1.32 11.83 1.68
N ASP A 24 2.19 12.17 2.61
CA ASP A 24 2.81 11.28 3.58
C ASP A 24 1.84 10.83 4.70
N GLU A 25 0.68 11.46 4.82
CA GLU A 25 -0.41 11.05 5.73
C GLU A 25 -1.34 9.99 5.12
N SER A 26 -0.99 9.42 3.96
CA SER A 26 -1.72 8.29 3.41
C SER A 26 -1.45 7.01 4.22
N ARG A 27 -2.45 6.11 4.25
CA ARG A 27 -2.31 4.79 4.90
C ARG A 27 -1.45 3.87 4.02
N LEU A 28 -0.56 3.13 4.66
CA LEU A 28 0.30 2.11 4.06
C LEU A 28 -0.14 0.73 4.56
N LEU A 29 -0.49 -0.17 3.63
CA LEU A 29 -0.70 -1.59 3.94
C LEU A 29 0.59 -2.34 3.62
N VAL A 30 1.18 -2.98 4.61
CA VAL A 30 2.37 -3.82 4.44
C VAL A 30 1.95 -5.27 4.49
N LEU A 31 2.32 -6.03 3.46
CA LEU A 31 2.04 -7.46 3.35
C LEU A 31 3.36 -8.24 3.36
N HIS A 32 3.56 -9.03 4.40
CA HIS A 32 4.72 -9.91 4.51
C HIS A 32 4.52 -11.16 3.65
N ARG A 33 5.11 -11.17 2.44
CA ARG A 33 4.92 -12.25 1.46
C ARG A 33 5.18 -13.67 2.00
N LYS A 34 6.13 -13.83 2.92
CA LYS A 34 6.51 -15.15 3.48
C LYS A 34 5.51 -15.67 4.51
N THR A 35 4.96 -14.80 5.36
CA THR A 35 4.09 -15.18 6.49
C THR A 35 2.61 -14.95 6.20
N GLY A 36 2.29 -14.06 5.26
CA GLY A 36 0.93 -13.59 5.01
C GLY A 36 0.45 -12.54 6.03
N GLU A 37 1.33 -12.08 6.92
CA GLU A 37 1.01 -11.06 7.92
C GLU A 37 0.73 -9.70 7.26
N ILE A 38 -0.28 -9.01 7.78
CA ILE A 38 -0.74 -7.71 7.30
C ILE A 38 -0.54 -6.69 8.41
N GLU A 39 0.19 -5.63 8.10
CA GLU A 39 0.34 -4.47 8.98
C GLU A 39 -0.29 -3.22 8.37
N HIS A 40 -0.83 -2.38 9.24
CA HIS A 40 -1.36 -1.07 8.90
C HIS A 40 -0.45 0.01 9.48
N LYS A 41 0.14 0.83 8.60
CA LYS A 41 1.10 1.88 8.92
C LYS A 41 0.71 3.19 8.24
N MET A 42 1.46 4.25 8.49
CA MET A 42 1.39 5.50 7.73
C MET A 42 2.52 5.52 6.69
N PHE A 43 2.34 6.23 5.58
CA PHE A 43 3.36 6.27 4.52
C PHE A 43 4.71 6.84 5.00
N LYS A 44 4.72 7.66 6.06
CA LYS A 44 5.96 8.12 6.73
C LYS A 44 6.83 6.98 7.26
N ASP A 45 6.19 5.89 7.70
CA ASP A 45 6.86 4.73 8.30
C ASP A 45 7.52 3.84 7.22
N VAL A 46 7.38 4.18 5.92
CA VAL A 46 7.95 3.39 4.83
C VAL A 46 9.46 3.24 4.96
N LEU A 47 10.15 4.24 5.51
CA LEU A 47 11.60 4.25 5.68
C LEU A 47 12.09 3.18 6.67
N ASP A 48 11.23 2.69 7.57
CA ASP A 48 11.59 1.66 8.55
C ASP A 48 11.80 0.27 7.93
N TYR A 49 11.43 0.09 6.65
CA TYR A 49 11.49 -1.19 5.94
C TYR A 49 12.69 -1.34 5.00
N PHE A 50 13.51 -0.30 4.86
CA PHE A 50 14.63 -0.29 3.91
C PHE A 50 15.94 0.03 4.61
N ASP A 51 17.03 -0.55 4.11
CA ASP A 51 18.37 -0.25 4.57
C ASP A 51 19.20 0.51 3.52
N ASP A 52 20.48 0.74 3.82
CA ASP A 52 21.40 1.51 2.98
C ASP A 52 21.76 0.81 1.66
N LYS A 53 21.33 -0.44 1.45
CA LYS A 53 21.61 -1.23 0.25
C LYS A 53 20.40 -1.33 -0.67
N ASP A 54 19.24 -0.85 -0.24
CA ASP A 54 18.03 -0.85 -1.05
C ASP A 54 17.98 0.32 -2.05
N VAL A 55 17.30 0.10 -3.17
CA VAL A 55 17.18 1.09 -4.26
C VAL A 55 15.72 1.33 -4.58
N PHE A 56 15.31 2.59 -4.52
CA PHE A 56 14.00 3.04 -5.02
C PHE A 56 14.11 3.45 -6.47
N ILE A 57 13.32 2.78 -7.33
CA ILE A 57 13.20 3.11 -8.75
C ILE A 57 11.90 3.88 -8.95
N PHE A 58 11.98 5.10 -9.47
CA PHE A 58 10.85 5.98 -9.77
C PHE A 58 10.68 6.14 -11.29
N ASN A 59 9.46 6.46 -11.75
CA ASN A 59 9.11 6.79 -13.14
C ASN A 59 8.65 8.25 -13.22
#